data_AF-A0A7Y2EJ42-F1
#
_entry.id   AF-A0A7Y2EJ42-F1
#
_cell.length_a   1.000
_cell.length_b   1.000
_cell.length_c   1.000
_cell.angle_alpha   90.00
_cell.angle_beta   90.00
_cell.angle_gamma   90.00
#
_symmetry.space_group_name_H-M   'P 1'
#
loop_
_entity.id
_entity.type
_entity.pdbx_description
1 polymer ?
#
loop_
_entity_poly.entity_id
_entity_poly.type
_entity_poly.pdbx_seq_one_letter_code
_entity_poly.pdbx_strand_id
1 'polypeptide(L)' 'MKRLLKPLWIVVFLIYLTSCAPLKPYERVYVDDPEMLMITTSCKNYEHYVQSIREGAISVGGTKGNGGCGCN' A
#
# COMPACT_ATOMS: atom_id res chain seq x y z
N MET A 1 -24.74 -7.83 -34.44
CA MET A 1 -24.84 -8.07 -32.97
C MET A 1 -23.47 -8.11 -32.27
N LYS A 2 -22.46 -8.82 -32.77
CA LYS A 2 -21.12 -8.93 -32.12
C LYS A 2 -20.37 -7.60 -31.90
N ARG A 3 -20.65 -6.57 -32.71
CA ARG A 3 -20.02 -5.23 -32.59
C ARG A 3 -20.54 -4.43 -31.38
N LEU A 4 -21.76 -4.70 -30.91
CA LEU A 4 -22.35 -4.08 -29.71
C LEU A 4 -21.91 -4.78 -28.40
N LEU A 5 -21.34 -5.98 -28.49
CA LEU A 5 -20.87 -6.74 -27.32
C LEU A 5 -19.58 -6.15 -26.71
N LYS A 6 -18.73 -5.52 -27.54
CA LYS A 6 -17.48 -4.90 -27.09
C LYS A 6 -17.67 -3.70 -26.15
N PRO A 7 -18.52 -2.70 -26.45
CA PRO A 7 -18.79 -1.61 -25.52
C PRO A 7 -19.54 -2.08 -24.26
N LEU A 8 -20.36 -3.13 -24.36
CA LEU A 8 -21.05 -3.74 -23.21
C LEU A 8 -20.06 -4.23 -22.15
N TRP A 9 -18.97 -4.90 -22.56
CA TRP A 9 -17.94 -5.37 -21.63
C TRP A 9 -17.22 -4.24 -20.89
N ILE A 10 -16.99 -3.10 -21.56
CA ILE A 10 -16.39 -1.92 -20.95
C ILE A 10 -17.32 -1.33 -19.88
N VAL A 11 -18.62 -1.22 -20.18
CA VAL A 11 -19.62 -0.72 -19.23
C VAL A 11 -19.73 -1.64 -18.01
N VAL A 12 -19.73 -2.96 -18.23
CA VAL A 12 -19.74 -3.94 -17.13
C VAL A 12 -18.50 -3.78 -16.23
N PHE A 13 -17.31 -3.62 -16.82
CA PHE A 13 -16.07 -3.41 -16.06
C PHE A 13 -16.11 -2.13 -15.22
N LEU A 14 -16.63 -1.04 -15.77
CA LEU A 14 -16.72 0.25 -15.07
C LEU A 14 -17.63 0.19 -13.82
N ILE A 15 -18.66 -0.64 -13.81
CA ILE A 15 -19.55 -0.81 -12.65
C ILE A 15 -18.82 -1.46 -11.47
N TYR A 16 -17.86 -2.36 -11.71
CA TYR A 16 -17.10 -3.00 -10.62
C TYR A 16 -16.15 -2.04 -9.88
N LEU A 17 -15.70 -0.98 -10.56
CA LEU A 17 -14.78 0.02 -9.99
C LEU A 17 -15.46 0.91 -8.94
N THR A 18 -16.79 0.95 -8.86
CA THR A 18 -17.53 1.82 -7.92
C THR A 18 -17.80 1.17 -6.56
N SER A 19 -17.22 0.00 -6.27
CA SER A 19 -17.48 -0.76 -5.04
C SER A 19 -16.79 -0.21 -3.78
N CYS A 20 -15.92 0.80 -3.91
CA CYS A 20 -15.26 1.42 -2.76
C CYS A 20 -16.27 2.28 -1.97
N ALA A 21 -16.69 1.78 -0.80
CA ALA A 21 -17.61 2.48 0.09
C ALA A 21 -16.88 3.09 1.29
N PRO A 22 -17.22 4.33 1.71
CA PRO A 22 -16.66 4.91 2.92
C PRO A 22 -17.18 4.19 4.16
N LEU A 23 -16.28 3.83 5.07
CA LEU A 23 -16.63 3.28 6.38
C LEU A 23 -17.19 4.36 7.30
N LYS A 24 -18.22 4.01 8.07
CA LYS A 24 -18.76 4.93 9.07
C LYS A 24 -17.73 5.13 10.18
N PRO A 25 -17.67 6.31 10.82
CA PRO A 25 -16.63 6.60 11.80
C PRO A 25 -16.53 5.59 12.95
N TYR A 26 -17.66 5.01 13.38
CA TYR A 26 -17.70 4.02 14.46
C TYR A 26 -17.28 2.60 14.03
N GLU A 27 -17.33 2.28 12.73
CA GLU A 27 -16.86 0.99 12.20
C GLU A 27 -15.33 0.96 12.09
N ARG A 28 -14.67 2.13 12.11
CA ARG A 28 -13.20 2.23 12.03
C ARG A 28 -12.48 1.55 13.19
N VAL A 29 -13.10 1.46 14.36
CA VAL A 29 -12.53 0.77 15.53
C VAL A 29 -12.22 -0.71 15.27
N TYR A 30 -12.91 -1.33 14.31
CA TYR A 30 -12.71 -2.73 13.94
C TYR A 30 -11.64 -2.92 12.86
N VAL A 31 -11.21 -1.83 12.21
CA VAL A 31 -10.20 -1.81 11.15
C VAL A 31 -8.90 -1.17 11.63
N ASP A 32 -8.98 -0.28 12.64
CA ASP A 32 -7.83 0.35 13.29
C ASP A 32 -7.00 -0.71 14.02
N ASP A 33 -5.90 -1.11 13.38
CA ASP A 33 -4.88 -1.94 14.00
C ASP A 33 -3.79 -1.06 14.63
N PRO A 34 -3.46 -1.23 15.94
CA PRO A 34 -2.35 -0.50 16.56
C PRO A 34 -1.00 -0.70 15.85
N GLU A 35 -0.81 -1.78 15.08
CA GLU A 35 0.39 -2.02 14.30
C GLU A 35 0.53 -1.10 13.08
N MET A 36 -0.60 -0.67 12.50
CA MET A 36 -0.67 0.25 11.35
C MET A 36 -0.33 1.70 11.72
N LEU A 37 -0.21 2.00 13.01
CA LEU A 37 0.35 3.26 13.45
C LEU A 37 1.78 3.39 12.94
N MET A 38 2.06 4.49 12.24
CA MET A 38 3.38 4.85 11.73
C MET A 38 4.30 5.34 12.86
N ILE A 39 4.34 4.60 13.97
CA ILE A 39 5.20 4.84 15.12
C ILE A 39 6.38 3.90 15.00
N THR A 40 7.57 4.50 14.95
CA THR A 40 8.83 3.77 14.90
C THR A 40 9.28 3.43 16.32
N THR A 41 9.38 2.14 16.60
CA THR A 41 10.07 1.64 17.80
C THR A 41 11.49 1.23 17.42
N SER A 42 12.42 1.15 18.39
CA SER A 42 13.80 0.72 18.14
C SER A 42 13.87 -0.65 17.45
N CYS A 43 12.94 -1.55 17.79
CA CYS A 43 12.81 -2.87 17.17
C CYS A 43 12.37 -2.75 15.70
N LYS A 44 11.26 -2.03 15.44
CA LYS A 44 10.76 -1.79 14.07
C LYS A 44 11.79 -1.09 13.18
N ASN A 45 12.59 -0.17 13.74
CA ASN A 45 13.67 0.51 13.01
C ASN A 45 14.74 -0.46 12.51
N TYR A 46 15.12 -1.44 13.34
CA TYR A 46 16.06 -2.47 12.95
C TYR A 46 15.48 -3.39 11.87
N GLU A 47 14.23 -3.82 12.01
CA GLU A 47 13.53 -4.63 11.00
C GLU A 47 13.42 -3.89 9.67
N HIS A 48 13.00 -2.62 9.69
CA HIS A 48 12.95 -1.77 8.50
C HIS A 48 14.33 -1.58 7.87
N TYR A 49 15.38 -1.46 8.67
CA TYR A 49 16.75 -1.41 8.16
C TYR A 49 17.10 -2.70 7.40
N VAL A 50 16.89 -3.88 8.00
CA VAL A 50 17.16 -5.16 7.33
C VAL A 50 16.34 -5.33 6.05
N GLN A 51 15.05 -4.99 6.07
CA GLN A 51 14.18 -5.03 4.88
C GLN A 51 14.64 -4.04 3.80
N SER A 52 15.06 -2.83 4.18
CA SER A 52 15.57 -1.83 3.23
C SER A 52 16.83 -2.29 2.51
N ILE A 53 17.74 -2.98 3.20
CA ILE A 53 18.94 -3.58 2.60
C ILE A 53 18.57 -4.75 1.67
N ARG A 54 17.65 -5.61 2.09
CA ARG A 54 17.20 -6.77 1.30
C ARG A 54 16.46 -6.39 0.02
N GLU A 55 15.59 -5.40 0.11
CA GLU A 55 14.69 -4.99 -0.99
C GLU A 55 15.24 -3.84 -1.82
N GLY A 56 16.31 -3.17 -1.36
CA GLY A 56 16.80 -1.93 -1.97
C GLY A 56 15.79 -0.78 -1.87
N ALA A 57 14.82 -0.90 -0.97
CA ALA A 57 13.70 0.01 -0.82
C ALA A 57 14.02 1.15 0.17
N ILE A 58 13.35 2.29 -0.01
CA ILE A 58 13.41 3.41 0.93
C ILE A 58 12.15 3.33 1.79
N SER A 59 12.31 3.29 3.11
CA SER A 59 11.16 3.27 4.03
C SER A 59 10.41 4.61 3.98
N VAL A 60 9.10 4.57 4.21
CA VAL A 60 8.26 5.77 4.26
C VAL A 60 8.75 6.69 5.39
N GLY A 61 9.25 7.87 5.04
CA GLY A 61 9.82 8.86 5.98
C GLY A 61 11.31 8.67 6.32
N GLY A 62 11.96 7.62 5.82
CA GLY A 62 13.40 7.39 6.00
C GLY A 62 14.24 8.12 4.97
N THR A 63 15.39 8.66 5.38
CA THR A 63 16.48 8.96 4.45
C THR A 63 17.02 7.66 3.86
N LYS A 64 17.50 7.67 2.61
CA LYS A 64 18.14 6.51 1.99
C LYS A 64 19.14 5.91 2.99
N GLY A 65 18.86 4.69 3.46
CA GLY A 65 19.77 3.96 4.35
C GLY A 65 21.07 3.70 3.60
N ASN A 66 22.19 4.00 4.25
CA ASN A 66 23.52 3.74 3.72
C ASN A 66 23.74 2.22 3.67
N GLY A 67 23.41 1.64 2.53
CA GLY A 67 23.52 0.20 2.33
C GLY A 67 23.28 -0.19 0.88
N GLY A 68 23.97 0.52 -0.01
CA GLY A 68 24.30 0.02 -1.34
C GLY A 68 25.77 -0.41 -1.38
N CYS A 69 26.14 -1.08 -2.48
CA CYS A 69 27.50 -1.42 -2.89
C CYS A 69 28.45 -0.19 -3.06
N GLY A 70 28.18 0.96 -2.44
CA GLY A 70 29.03 2.15 -2.59
C GLY A 70 29.06 2.71 -4.02
N CYS A 71 27.98 2.59 -4.78
CA CYS A 71 27.79 3.29 -6.06
C CYS A 71 26.41 3.95 -5.99
N ASN A 72 26.22 5.27 -5.87
CA ASN A 72 27.04 6.44 -6.21
C ASN A 72 26.77 7.53 -5.16
#